data_AF-A0A1V5VZI1-F1
#
_entry.id   AF-A0A1V5VZI1-F1
#
_cell.length_a   1.000
_cell.length_b   1.000
_cell.length_c   1.000
_cell.angle_alpha   90.00
_cell.angle_beta   90.00
_cell.angle_gamma   90.00
#
_symmetry.space_group_name_H-M   'P 1'
#
loop_
_entity.id
_entity.type
_entity.pdbx_description
1 polymer ?
#
loop_
_entity_poly.entity_id
_entity_poly.type
_entity_poly.pdbx_seq_one_letter_code
_entity_poly.pdbx_strand_id
1 'polypeptide(L)'
;MIKLINGTTVEYTDDFDRFFQNLLDAVIQESRISAKNKSSLAGETKSERELFLQEIMDNCIFITYQLFNIYKENEKFSQFIVTGFIFNSVIIALREYNISFPDDGANIVH
;
A
#
# COMPACT_ATOMS: atom_id res chain seq x y z
N MET A 1 -12.66 6.16 -3.55
CA MET A 1 -11.40 6.68 -4.08
C MET A 1 -10.41 7.12 -2.99
N ILE A 2 -9.16 6.65 -3.06
CA ILE A 2 -7.99 7.30 -2.45
C ILE A 2 -7.20 7.99 -3.55
N LYS A 3 -6.72 9.22 -3.30
CA LYS A 3 -5.86 9.95 -4.24
C LYS A 3 -4.39 9.81 -3.84
N LEU A 4 -3.50 9.65 -4.80
CA LEU A 4 -2.05 9.76 -4.60
C LEU A 4 -1.59 11.21 -4.71
N ILE A 5 -0.39 11.53 -4.23
CA ILE A 5 0.12 12.91 -4.20
C ILE A 5 0.21 13.54 -5.61
N ASN A 6 0.37 12.71 -6.63
CA ASN A 6 0.41 13.12 -8.02
C ASN A 6 -0.97 13.29 -8.69
N GLY A 7 -2.06 13.07 -7.94
CA GLY A 7 -3.44 13.21 -8.41
C GLY A 7 -4.07 11.93 -8.98
N THR A 8 -3.29 10.84 -9.13
CA THR A 8 -3.83 9.53 -9.55
C THR A 8 -4.84 9.03 -8.53
N THR A 9 -5.95 8.48 -9.00
CA THR A 9 -7.05 8.03 -8.14
C THR A 9 -7.18 6.52 -8.19
N VAL A 10 -7.21 5.88 -7.02
CA VAL A 10 -7.45 4.44 -6.86
C VAL A 10 -8.89 4.25 -6.37
N GLU A 11 -9.71 3.59 -7.17
CA GLU A 11 -11.12 3.34 -6.87
C GLU A 11 -11.33 2.28 -5.80
N TYR A 12 -12.38 2.44 -5.01
CA TYR A 12 -12.78 1.42 -4.04
C TYR A 12 -13.49 0.27 -4.74
N THR A 13 -13.15 -0.96 -4.37
CA THR A 13 -13.87 -2.17 -4.79
C THR A 13 -14.30 -2.97 -3.58
N ASP A 14 -15.41 -3.71 -3.68
CA ASP A 14 -15.88 -4.60 -2.61
C ASP A 14 -14.89 -5.74 -2.30
N ASP A 15 -14.04 -6.06 -3.28
CA ASP A 15 -12.86 -6.90 -3.11
C ASP A 15 -11.71 -6.06 -2.50
N PHE A 16 -11.53 -6.23 -1.19
CA PHE A 16 -10.54 -5.49 -0.42
C PHE A 16 -9.11 -5.85 -0.77
N ASP A 17 -8.81 -7.13 -0.95
CA ASP A 17 -7.46 -7.59 -1.28
C ASP A 17 -7.02 -6.99 -2.61
N ARG A 18 -7.93 -6.95 -3.59
CA ARG A 18 -7.69 -6.30 -4.88
C ARG A 18 -7.56 -4.79 -4.76
N PHE A 19 -8.42 -4.13 -3.99
CA PHE A 19 -8.29 -2.69 -3.73
C PHE A 19 -6.93 -2.35 -3.13
N PHE A 20 -6.53 -3.12 -2.12
CA PHE A 20 -5.31 -2.90 -1.37
C PHE A 20 -4.07 -3.17 -2.23
N GLN A 21 -4.07 -4.25 -3.02
CA GLN A 21 -3.03 -4.53 -4.00
C GLN A 21 -2.90 -3.38 -5.02
N ASN A 22 -4.02 -2.93 -5.60
CA ASN A 22 -4.02 -1.82 -6.54
C ASN A 22 -3.46 -0.54 -5.92
N LEU A 23 -3.78 -0.26 -4.64
CA LEU A 23 -3.25 0.89 -3.92
C LEU A 23 -1.73 0.78 -3.73
N LEU A 24 -1.23 -0.37 -3.29
CA LEU A 24 0.20 -0.61 -3.12
C LEU A 24 0.96 -0.50 -4.44
N ASP A 25 0.44 -1.13 -5.49
CA ASP A 25 1.02 -1.07 -6.83
C ASP A 25 1.06 0.37 -7.34
N ALA A 26 -0.03 1.12 -7.18
CA ALA A 26 -0.09 2.52 -7.58
C ALA A 26 0.93 3.37 -6.81
N VAL A 27 1.07 3.19 -5.49
CA VAL A 27 2.11 3.89 -4.70
C VAL A 27 3.51 3.57 -5.25
N ILE A 28 3.82 2.31 -5.51
CA ILE A 28 5.14 1.90 -6.01
C ILE A 28 5.41 2.48 -7.40
N GLN A 29 4.47 2.34 -8.34
CA GLN A 29 4.65 2.80 -9.72
C GLN A 29 4.74 4.32 -9.80
N GLU A 30 3.82 5.03 -9.14
CA GLU A 30 3.79 6.49 -9.20
C GLU A 30 4.97 7.12 -8.44
N SER A 31 5.39 6.54 -7.31
CA SER A 31 6.62 6.98 -6.63
C SER A 31 7.86 6.76 -7.49
N ARG A 32 7.95 5.66 -8.25
CA ARG A 32 9.06 5.41 -9.17
C ARG A 32 9.09 6.41 -10.33
N ILE A 33 7.94 6.67 -10.95
CA ILE A 33 7.80 7.65 -12.04
C ILE A 33 8.19 9.04 -11.52
N SER A 34 7.64 9.44 -10.37
CA SER A 34 7.94 10.73 -9.74
C SER A 34 9.43 10.89 -9.40
N ALA A 35 10.04 9.88 -8.78
CA ALA A 35 11.45 9.90 -8.43
C ALA A 35 12.37 10.01 -9.66
N LYS A 36 12.08 9.25 -10.72
CA LYS A 36 12.82 9.32 -11.99
C LYS A 36 12.71 10.70 -12.65
N ASN A 37 11.52 11.30 -12.61
CA ASN A 37 11.31 12.65 -13.12
C ASN A 37 12.09 13.68 -12.29
N LYS A 38 12.08 13.57 -10.97
CA LYS A 38 12.83 14.46 -10.07
C LYS A 38 14.34 14.32 -10.20
N SER A 39 14.86 13.10 -10.33
CA SER A 39 16.29 12.86 -10.54
C SER A 39 16.81 13.44 -11.86
N SER A 40 15.92 13.70 -12.82
CA SER A 40 16.28 14.33 -14.11
C SER A 40 16.31 15.88 -14.06
N LEU A 41 15.91 16.49 -12.94
CA LEU A 41 15.89 17.95 -12.77
C LEU A 41 17.30 18.49 -12.47
N ALA A 42 17.65 19.61 -13.10
CA ALA A 42 18.90 20.29 -12.84
C ALA A 42 18.95 20.82 -11.38
N GLY A 43 19.99 20.44 -10.64
CA GLY A 43 20.20 20.86 -9.24
C GLY A 43 19.69 19.87 -8.19
N GLU A 44 19.13 18.73 -8.61
CA GLU A 44 18.83 17.64 -7.69
C GLU A 44 20.12 16.97 -7.22
N THR A 45 20.27 16.81 -5.91
CA THR A 45 21.49 16.28 -5.26
C THR A 45 21.27 14.90 -4.66
N LYS A 46 20.01 14.48 -4.49
CA LYS A 46 19.64 13.16 -4.00
C LYS A 46 19.74 12.12 -5.11
N SER A 47 20.11 10.91 -4.73
CA SER A 47 20.03 9.76 -5.62
C SER A 47 18.58 9.42 -5.96
N GLU A 48 18.35 8.80 -7.12
CA GLU A 48 17.01 8.32 -7.52
C GLU A 48 16.40 7.39 -6.46
N ARG A 49 17.23 6.57 -5.78
CA ARG A 49 16.79 5.70 -4.68
C ARG A 49 16.27 6.50 -3.49
N GLU A 50 16.96 7.56 -3.09
CA GLU A 50 16.53 8.41 -1.97
C GLU A 50 15.23 9.16 -2.31
N LEU A 51 15.13 9.67 -3.55
CA LEU A 51 13.91 10.28 -4.05
C LEU A 51 12.76 9.28 -4.07
N PHE A 52 12.98 8.06 -4.53
CA PHE A 52 11.97 7.01 -4.55
C PHE A 52 11.44 6.68 -3.15
N LEU A 53 12.33 6.50 -2.17
CA LEU A 53 11.92 6.25 -0.79
C LEU A 53 11.19 7.45 -0.18
N GLN A 54 11.61 8.68 -0.51
CA GLN A 54 10.92 9.88 -0.09
C GLN A 54 9.50 9.95 -0.69
N GLU A 55 9.34 9.68 -1.98
CA GLU A 55 8.03 9.66 -2.65
C GLU A 55 7.10 8.59 -2.06
N ILE A 56 7.63 7.41 -1.74
CA ILE A 56 6.83 6.36 -1.06
C ILE A 56 6.34 6.89 0.29
N MET A 57 7.24 7.47 1.09
CA MET A 57 6.92 7.99 2.40
C MET A 57 5.87 9.12 2.33
N ASP A 58 6.04 10.07 1.41
CA ASP A 58 5.10 11.17 1.19
C ASP A 58 3.70 10.64 0.80
N ASN A 59 3.64 9.64 -0.10
CA ASN A 59 2.38 8.97 -0.45
C ASN A 59 1.75 8.26 0.76
N CYS A 60 2.53 7.54 1.57
CA CYS A 60 2.03 6.88 2.78
C CYS A 60 1.45 7.89 3.79
N ILE A 61 2.12 9.03 4.00
CA ILE A 61 1.63 10.11 4.87
C ILE A 61 0.32 10.67 4.32
N PHE A 62 0.24 10.92 3.02
CA PHE A 62 -0.94 11.49 2.38
C PHE A 62 -2.15 10.53 2.39
N ILE A 63 -1.92 9.24 2.17
CA ILE A 63 -2.94 8.19 2.30
C ILE A 63 -3.45 8.14 3.74
N THR A 64 -2.54 8.15 4.72
CA THR A 64 -2.90 8.14 6.14
C THR A 64 -3.79 9.33 6.50
N TYR A 65 -3.43 10.53 6.05
CA TYR A 65 -4.25 11.73 6.24
C TYR A 65 -5.65 11.58 5.64
N GLN A 66 -5.76 11.04 4.42
CA GLN A 66 -7.06 10.77 3.80
C GLN A 66 -7.88 9.74 4.57
N LEU A 67 -7.26 8.66 5.06
CA LEU A 67 -7.95 7.65 5.87
C LEU A 67 -8.50 8.23 7.19
N PHE A 68 -7.77 9.13 7.82
CA PHE A 68 -8.25 9.83 9.03
C PHE A 68 -9.36 10.85 8.73
N ASN A 69 -9.37 11.44 7.54
CA ASN A 69 -10.50 12.29 7.13
C ASN A 69 -11.72 11.45 6.78
N ILE A 70 -11.55 10.36 6.04
CA ILE A 70 -12.64 9.41 5.74
C ILE A 70 -13.19 8.80 7.03
N TYR A 71 -12.35 8.54 8.04
CA TYR A 71 -12.80 8.03 9.34
C TYR A 71 -13.87 8.92 9.98
N LYS A 72 -13.75 10.25 9.82
CA LYS A 72 -14.73 11.21 10.36
C LYS A 72 -16.10 11.12 9.66
N GLU A 73 -16.13 10.62 8.43
CA GLU A 73 -17.35 10.51 7.61
C GLU A 73 -17.89 9.06 7.55
N ASN A 74 -17.00 8.07 7.67
CA ASN A 74 -17.28 6.65 7.56
C ASN A 74 -16.25 5.82 8.36
N GLU A 75 -16.50 5.70 9.66
CA GLU A 75 -15.65 5.01 10.62
C GLU A 75 -15.37 3.55 10.25
N LYS A 76 -16.39 2.82 9.81
CA LYS A 76 -16.32 1.38 9.47
C LYS A 76 -15.34 1.12 8.33
N PHE A 77 -15.33 2.00 7.33
CA PHE A 77 -14.44 1.87 6.19
C PHE A 77 -12.97 2.05 6.61
N SER A 78 -12.67 3.07 7.40
CA SER A 78 -11.30 3.29 7.87
C SER A 78 -10.81 2.19 8.81
N GLN A 79 -11.68 1.66 9.68
CA GLN A 79 -11.37 0.49 10.50
C GLN A 79 -11.01 -0.72 9.62
N PHE A 80 -11.81 -1.00 8.58
CA PHE A 80 -11.57 -2.09 7.65
C PHE A 80 -10.21 -1.98 6.94
N ILE A 81 -9.88 -0.78 6.44
CA ILE A 81 -8.60 -0.51 5.78
C ILE A 81 -7.42 -0.72 6.72
N VAL A 82 -7.50 -0.21 7.95
CA VAL A 82 -6.45 -0.38 8.96
C VAL A 82 -6.29 -1.86 9.33
N THR A 83 -7.39 -2.58 9.56
CA THR A 83 -7.37 -4.01 9.84
C THR A 83 -6.69 -4.80 8.72
N GLY A 84 -7.04 -4.52 7.47
CA GLY A 84 -6.43 -5.19 6.33
C GLY A 84 -4.95 -4.85 6.14
N PHE A 85 -4.53 -3.61 6.42
CA PHE A 85 -3.11 -3.22 6.42
C PHE A 85 -2.30 -4.01 7.45
N ILE A 86 -2.83 -4.10 8.68
CA ILE A 86 -2.19 -4.86 9.78
C ILE A 86 -2.13 -6.34 9.41
N PHE A 87 -3.22 -6.91 8.91
CA PHE A 87 -3.27 -8.31 8.50
C PHE A 87 -2.23 -8.62 7.41
N ASN A 88 -2.20 -7.83 6.33
CA ASN A 88 -1.22 -8.02 5.26
C ASN A 88 0.23 -7.88 5.75
N SER A 89 0.48 -6.92 6.65
CA SER A 89 1.81 -6.74 7.26
C SER A 89 2.24 -7.98 8.06
N VAL A 90 1.31 -8.58 8.82
CA VAL A 90 1.55 -9.83 9.55
C VAL A 90 1.81 -10.99 8.58
N ILE A 91 1.02 -11.14 7.51
CA ILE A 91 1.23 -12.19 6.49
C ILE A 91 2.62 -12.08 5.84
N ILE A 92 3.07 -10.86 5.51
CA ILE A 92 4.41 -10.64 4.95
C ILE A 92 5.48 -11.01 5.99
N ALA A 93 5.34 -10.55 7.23
CA ALA A 93 6.28 -10.87 8.30
C ALA A 93 6.35 -12.38 8.58
N LEU A 94 5.23 -13.10 8.53
CA LEU A 94 5.17 -14.56 8.71
C LEU A 94 6.06 -15.32 7.70
N ARG A 95 6.26 -14.80 6.49
CA ARG A 95 7.18 -15.38 5.49
C ARG A 95 8.63 -15.35 5.97
N GLU A 96 9.01 -14.36 6.77
CA GLU A 96 10.36 -14.24 7.34
C GLU A 96 10.57 -15.22 8.50
N TYR A 97 9.49 -15.64 9.17
CA TYR A 97 9.53 -16.58 10.29
C TYR A 97 9.39 -18.06 9.89
N ASN A 98 9.34 -18.39 8.59
CA ASN A 98 9.21 -19.77 8.07
C ASN A 98 8.15 -20.60 8.81
N ILE A 99 7.01 -19.98 9.14
CA ILE A 99 5.94 -20.68 9.84
C ILE A 99 5.26 -21.63 8.85
N SER A 100 5.61 -22.91 8.91
CA SER A 100 4.87 -23.97 8.22
C SER A 100 3.60 -24.25 9.02
N PHE A 101 2.44 -23.98 8.43
CA PHE A 101 1.19 -24.47 8.98
C PHE A 101 1.14 -25.99 8.75
N PRO A 102 0.79 -26.80 9.77
CA PRO A 102 0.54 -28.21 9.55
C PRO A 102 -0.56 -28.33 8.49
N ASP A 103 -0.33 -29.21 7.52
CA ASP A 103 -1.31 -29.56 6.50
C ASP A 103 -2.44 -30.30 7.24
N ASP A 104 -3.56 -29.62 7.49
CA ASP A 104 -4.73 -30.24 8.10
C ASP A 104 -5.26 -31.24 7.08
N GLY A 105 -4.81 -32.49 7.21
CA GLY A 105 -5.07 -33.60 6.30
C GLY A 105 -6.56 -33.75 5.97
N ALA A 106 -7.00 -33.08 4.92
CA ALA A 106 -8.25 -33.38 4.25
C ALA A 106 -8.01 -34.64 3.42
N ASN A 107 -8.20 -35.80 4.05
CA ASN A 107 -8.46 -37.05 3.36
C ASN A 107 -9.70 -36.85 2.47
N ILE A 108 -9.48 -36.47 1.21
CA ILE A 108 -10.48 -36.62 0.17
C ILE A 108 -10.51 -38.11 -0.13
N VAL A 109 -11.46 -38.80 0.50
CA VAL A 109 -11.78 -40.20 0.20
C VAL A 109 -12.26 -40.24 -1.26
N HIS A 110 -11.51 -40.95 -2.10
CA HIS A 110 -11.88 -41.28 -3.49
C HIS A 110 -13.06 -42.24 -3.55
#